data_AF-A0A1W1BNW4-F1
#
_entry.id   AF-A0A1W1BNW4-F1
#
_cell.length_a   1.000
_cell.length_b   1.000
_cell.length_c   1.000
_cell.angle_alpha   90.00
_cell.angle_beta   90.00
_cell.angle_gamma   90.00
#
_symmetry.space_group_name_H-M   'P 1'
#
loop_
_entity.id
_entity.type
_entity.pdbx_description
1 polymer ?
#
loop_
_entity_poly.entity_id
_entity_poly.type
_entity_poly.pdbx_seq_one_letter_code
_entity_poly.pdbx_strand_id
1 'polypeptide(L)' 'MNRMGTPEDLAGSVYFLCTDDASWITGQTIVVDGGTTFR' A
#
# COMPACT_ATOMS: atom_id res chain seq x y z
N MET A 1 3.39 -7.75 -10.94
CA MET A 1 4.86 -7.62 -10.96
C MET A 1 5.45 -8.99 -10.70
N ASN A 2 6.18 -9.58 -11.65
CA ASN A 2 6.77 -10.92 -11.46
C ASN A 2 8.10 -10.83 -10.68
N ARG A 3 8.09 -10.16 -9.51
CA ARG A 3 9.25 -10.03 -8.63
C ARG A 3 8.83 -10.01 -7.17
N MET A 4 9.78 -10.32 -6.29
CA MET A 4 9.61 -10.07 -4.85
C MET A 4 9.50 -8.56 -4.60
N GLY A 5 8.60 -8.19 -3.70
CA GLY A 5 8.47 -6.82 -3.21
C GLY A 5 9.67 -6.42 -2.35
N THR A 6 9.93 -5.13 -2.28
CA THR A 6 10.96 -4.50 -1.44
C THR A 6 10.29 -3.58 -0.43
N PRO A 7 10.93 -3.25 0.70
CA PRO A 7 10.38 -2.30 1.68
C PRO A 7 9.98 -0.96 1.04
N GLU A 8 10.73 -0.51 0.05
CA GLU A 8 10.49 0.73 -0.69
C GLU A 8 9.17 0.72 -1.47
N ASP A 9 8.69 -0.46 -1.87
CA ASP A 9 7.40 -0.62 -2.56
C ASP A 9 6.19 -0.37 -1.64
N LEU A 10 6.34 -0.57 -0.32
CA LEU A 10 5.28 -0.32 0.66
C LEU A 10 5.40 1.05 1.34
N ALA A 11 6.62 1.58 1.46
CA ALA A 11 6.91 2.79 2.23
C ALA A 11 6.06 3.99 1.79
N GLY A 12 5.85 4.17 0.48
CA GLY A 12 5.02 5.25 -0.05
C GLY A 12 3.55 5.17 0.38
N SER A 13 2.96 3.97 0.35
CA SER A 13 1.57 3.77 0.78
C SER A 13 1.40 4.00 2.27
N VAL A 14 2.35 3.54 3.10
CA VAL A 14 2.35 3.80 4.54
C VAL A 14 2.51 5.29 4.83
N TYR A 15 3.48 5.94 4.18
CA TYR A 15 3.71 7.38 4.34
C TYR A 15 2.44 8.18 4.00
N PHE A 16 1.81 7.90 2.86
CA PHE A 16 0.56 8.56 2.46
C PHE A 16 -0.53 8.44 3.55
N LEU A 17 -0.73 7.24 4.11
CA LEU A 17 -1.71 7.02 5.18
C LEU A 17 -1.41 7.80 6.47
N CYS A 18 -0.17 8.27 6.67
CA CYS A 18 0.21 9.11 7.80
C CYS A 18 0.12 10.61 7.50
N THR A 19 -0.27 11.02 6.29
CA THR A 19 -0.46 12.43 5.93
C THR A 19 -1.90 12.89 6.15
N ASP A 20 -2.12 14.21 6.22
CA ASP A 20 -3.46 14.81 6.33
C ASP A 20 -4.36 14.51 5.12
N ASP A 21 -3.76 14.23 3.95
CA ASP A 21 -4.48 13.88 2.72
C ASP A 21 -5.24 12.55 2.85
N ALA A 22 -4.82 11.68 3.77
CA ALA A 22 -5.48 10.42 4.07
C ALA A 22 -6.48 10.51 5.25
N SER A 23 -6.77 11.70 5.77
CA SER A 23 -7.56 11.90 7.01
C SER A 23 -8.96 11.27 7.01
N TRP A 24 -9.54 11.02 5.84
CA TRP A 24 -10.86 10.37 5.71
C TRP A 24 -10.79 8.86 5.44
N ILE A 25 -9.60 8.29 5.34
CA ILE A 25 -9.38 6.87 5.07
C ILE A 25 -9.29 6.13 6.41
N THR A 26 -10.33 5.36 6.73
CA THR A 26 -10.37 4.53 7.93
C THR A 26 -11.10 3.21 7.68
N GLY A 27 -10.74 2.17 8.42
CA GLY A 27 -11.35 0.84 8.32
C GLY A 27 -11.10 0.11 7.00
N GLN A 28 -10.12 0.55 6.21
CA GLN A 28 -9.80 -0.05 4.91
C GLN A 28 -8.57 -0.96 5.00
N THR A 29 -8.58 -2.04 4.21
CA THR A 29 -7.41 -2.88 3.96
C THR A 29 -6.84 -2.51 2.60
N ILE A 30 -5.60 -2.00 2.56
CA ILE A 30 -4.90 -1.66 1.32
C ILE A 30 -3.89 -2.76 1.01
N VAL A 31 -4.11 -3.47 -0.11
CA VAL A 31 -3.23 -4.55 -0.57
C VAL A 31 -2.16 -3.97 -1.49
N VAL A 32 -0.89 -4.10 -1.09
CA VAL A 32 0.28 -3.68 -1.87
C VAL A 32 1.15 -4.91 -2.13
N ASP A 33 0.81 -5.66 -3.18
CA ASP A 33 1.41 -6.98 -3.43
C ASP A 33 1.85 -7.19 -4.88
N GLY A 34 1.83 -6.14 -5.70
CA GLY A 34 2.16 -6.23 -7.11
C GLY A 34 1.16 -7.04 -7.95
N GLY A 35 -0.07 -7.26 -7.47
CA GLY A 35 -1.16 -7.92 -8.19
C GLY A 35 -1.16 -9.44 -8.07
N THR A 36 -0.81 -9.98 -6.90
CA THR A 36 -0.74 -11.44 -6.66
C THR A 36 -1.99 -12.03 -6.00
N THR A 37 -2.69 -11.25 -5.20
CA THR A 37 -3.81 -11.67 -4.34
C THR A 37 -5.10 -11.89 -5.13
N PHE A 38 -5.30 -11.11 -6.20
CA PHE A 38 -6.53 -11.13 -7.01
C PHE A 38 -6.27 -11.60 -8.45
N ARG A 39 -5.29 -12.48 -8.63
CA ARG A 39 -4.96 -13.07 -9.94
C ARG A 39 -5.81 -14.29 -10.25
#